data_AF-A0A6H2DR33-F1
#
_entry.id   AF-A0A6H2DR33-F1
#
_cell.length_a   1.000
_cell.length_b   1.000
_cell.length_c   1.000
_cell.angle_alpha   90.00
_cell.angle_beta   90.00
_cell.angle_gamma   90.00
#
_symmetry.space_group_name_H-M   'P 1'
#
loop_
_entity.id
_entity.type
_entity.pdbx_description
1 polymer ?
#
loop_
_entity_poly.entity_id
_entity_poly.type
_entity_poly.pdbx_seq_one_letter_code
_entity_poly.pdbx_strand_id
1 'polypeptide(L)'
;MKKKISKSKQFKSFFLLFSSSIASIIALVSCQNTANDQAAVEEKNFYLKHNEIIKTTKENKNFQEQKAVIFNVNSDMDFSNALSKSFKHVFSVIEGEATPSLRIENIEDTNIEATFFRMFNDYIDQGFNIFAFNSPKLVSSFSLWLTAPNNQETLKEKNIKILTFDASKQLSKIGNNDSLISFNFLPEDVNWIAGYFASSYLAQNYKEEKQRKILIFNNNRDDEHQMNKTLGFLAGILSWNKNNPNLKVKVDQNSDDIAFINNDEDKIRTFLSNPNNKEAKILFVATNSLIPLVYKYSDKANQKLIVNNFKNNEIKPSDINPFLIINEDLKLLFYKLIYDLYTKKVGTNDSLLLRNGDKNIIFYVSYKDKFYSFSSKFNPANQKLFNEALNKYKDIVRDNFPNSSRYLLDTKQVASEEISNSLSRLLTDIHTIK
;
A
#
# COMPACT_ATOMS: atom_id res chain seq x y z
N MET A 1 43.80 44.29 13.98
CA MET A 1 42.85 43.19 14.27
C MET A 1 41.65 43.31 13.33
N LYS A 2 41.55 42.44 12.32
CA LYS A 2 40.46 42.42 11.33
C LYS A 2 39.48 41.29 11.69
N LYS A 3 38.25 41.63 12.10
CA LYS A 3 37.13 40.67 12.26
C LYS A 3 36.54 40.38 10.88
N LYS A 4 36.74 39.15 10.39
CA LYS A 4 36.05 38.61 9.20
C LYS A 4 34.67 38.10 9.62
N ILE A 5 33.63 38.70 9.04
CA ILE A 5 32.27 38.16 9.03
C ILE A 5 32.24 37.04 7.99
N SER A 6 32.09 35.79 8.44
CA SER A 6 31.87 34.64 7.58
C SER A 6 30.39 34.57 7.21
N LYS A 7 30.08 34.87 5.94
CA LYS A 7 28.76 34.63 5.35
C LYS A 7 28.57 33.12 5.15
N SER A 8 27.67 32.50 5.91
CA SER A 8 27.18 31.16 5.64
C SER A 8 26.40 31.16 4.33
N LYS A 9 26.95 30.54 3.29
CA LYS A 9 26.26 30.27 2.04
C LYS A 9 25.19 29.21 2.28
N GLN A 10 23.92 29.63 2.38
CA GLN A 10 22.79 28.77 2.08
C GLN A 10 22.84 28.46 0.58
N PHE A 11 23.17 27.21 0.22
CA PHE A 11 23.05 26.75 -1.15
C PHE A 11 21.70 26.07 -1.35
N LYS A 12 21.02 26.55 -2.39
CA LYS A 12 19.66 26.22 -2.81
C LYS A 12 19.53 24.73 -3.16
N SER A 13 18.39 24.17 -2.78
CA SER A 13 17.83 22.90 -3.24
C SER A 13 18.06 22.74 -4.75
N PHE A 14 18.83 21.73 -5.15
CA PHE A 14 18.96 21.33 -6.54
C PHE A 14 17.69 20.55 -6.92
N PHE A 15 16.74 21.26 -7.50
CA PHE A 15 15.69 20.68 -8.33
C PHE A 15 16.37 19.95 -9.49
N LEU A 16 16.33 18.62 -9.50
CA LEU A 16 16.60 17.85 -10.70
C LEU A 16 15.38 17.96 -11.62
N LEU A 17 15.34 19.07 -12.38
CA LEU A 17 14.65 19.16 -13.65
C LEU A 17 15.49 18.35 -14.65
N PHE A 18 15.09 17.12 -14.95
CA PHE A 18 15.61 16.43 -16.12
C PHE A 18 14.74 16.79 -17.32
N SER A 19 15.38 17.34 -18.34
CA SER A 19 14.77 17.72 -19.62
C SER A 19 14.19 16.49 -20.31
N SER A 20 12.89 16.54 -20.55
CA SER A 20 12.15 15.66 -21.44
C SER A 20 12.61 15.86 -22.89
N SER A 21 13.39 14.93 -23.41
CA SER A 21 13.56 14.73 -24.84
C SER A 21 13.43 13.24 -25.14
N ILE A 22 12.17 12.76 -25.17
CA ILE A 22 11.82 11.46 -25.74
C ILE A 22 11.58 11.74 -27.23
N ALA A 23 12.50 11.29 -28.07
CA ALA A 23 12.24 11.19 -29.50
C ALA A 23 11.15 10.13 -29.71
N SER A 24 10.05 10.55 -30.32
CA SER A 24 8.91 9.70 -30.67
C SER A 24 9.32 8.65 -31.70
N ILE A 25 9.36 7.38 -31.30
CA ILE A 25 9.29 6.27 -32.27
C ILE A 25 7.81 5.90 -32.37
N ILE A 26 7.16 6.43 -33.40
CA ILE A 26 5.85 5.99 -33.85
C ILE A 26 6.06 4.65 -34.56
N ALA A 27 5.56 3.56 -33.97
CA ALA A 27 5.27 2.33 -34.68
C ALA A 27 3.77 2.09 -34.62
N LEU A 28 3.10 2.38 -35.73
CA LEU A 28 1.74 1.95 -36.02
C LEU A 28 1.75 0.43 -36.25
N VAL A 29 1.18 -0.34 -35.33
CA VAL A 29 0.78 -1.73 -35.59
C VAL A 29 -0.58 -2.00 -34.94
N SER A 30 -1.41 -2.70 -35.72
CA SER A 30 -2.84 -2.94 -35.63
C SER A 30 -3.40 -3.47 -34.31
N CYS A 31 -4.64 -3.04 -34.05
CA CYS A 31 -5.58 -3.54 -33.05
C CYS A 31 -5.69 -5.07 -33.03
N GLN A 32 -5.45 -5.69 -31.86
CA GLN A 32 -6.40 -6.57 -31.15
C GLN A 32 -5.81 -7.35 -29.94
N ASN A 33 -4.54 -7.15 -29.54
CA ASN A 33 -3.96 -7.79 -28.33
C ASN A 33 -3.30 -6.82 -27.32
N THR A 34 -3.51 -5.52 -27.47
CA THR A 34 -2.62 -4.45 -26.95
C THR A 34 -2.59 -4.21 -25.44
N ALA A 35 -3.57 -4.68 -24.66
CA ALA A 35 -3.61 -4.36 -23.22
C ALA A 35 -2.66 -5.21 -22.37
N ASN A 36 -2.35 -6.46 -22.78
CA ASN A 36 -1.31 -7.28 -22.13
C ASN A 36 0.08 -6.71 -22.42
N ASP A 37 0.30 -6.32 -23.67
CA ASP A 37 1.58 -5.82 -24.12
C ASP A 37 1.90 -4.48 -23.47
N GLN A 38 0.93 -3.58 -23.27
CA GLN A 38 1.22 -2.26 -22.71
C GLN A 38 1.60 -2.28 -21.22
N ALA A 39 0.91 -3.05 -20.37
CA ALA A 39 1.27 -3.16 -18.95
C ALA A 39 2.61 -3.91 -18.77
N ALA A 40 2.83 -4.97 -19.55
CA ALA A 40 4.11 -5.67 -19.59
C ALA A 40 5.25 -4.77 -20.12
N VAL A 41 4.96 -3.90 -21.09
CA VAL A 41 5.91 -2.90 -21.62
C VAL A 41 6.19 -1.81 -20.60
N GLU A 42 5.20 -1.30 -19.87
CA GLU A 42 5.41 -0.32 -18.79
C GLU A 42 6.26 -0.90 -17.65
N GLU A 43 5.97 -2.13 -17.23
CA GLU A 43 6.77 -2.85 -16.24
C GLU A 43 8.19 -3.11 -16.75
N LYS A 44 8.34 -3.58 -17.99
CA LYS A 44 9.63 -3.78 -18.63
C LYS A 44 10.42 -2.48 -18.72
N ASN A 45 9.80 -1.36 -19.12
CA ASN A 45 10.43 -0.06 -19.23
C ASN A 45 10.84 0.50 -17.86
N PHE A 46 9.99 0.31 -16.84
CA PHE A 46 10.33 0.63 -15.46
C PHE A 46 11.61 -0.08 -15.07
N TYR A 47 11.65 -1.40 -15.22
CA TYR A 47 12.82 -2.19 -14.85
C TYR A 47 14.05 -1.87 -15.70
N LEU A 48 13.92 -1.71 -17.02
CA LEU A 48 15.04 -1.32 -17.90
C LEU A 48 15.72 -0.03 -17.43
N LYS A 49 14.96 1.02 -17.15
CA LYS A 49 15.49 2.30 -16.65
C LYS A 49 16.22 2.13 -15.32
N HIS A 50 15.69 1.30 -14.44
CA HIS A 50 16.26 1.06 -13.12
C HIS A 50 17.47 0.12 -13.13
N ASN A 51 17.54 -0.77 -14.11
CA ASN A 51 18.64 -1.71 -14.32
C ASN A 51 19.92 -0.98 -14.72
N GLU A 52 19.82 0.07 -15.53
CA GLU A 52 20.99 0.90 -15.87
C GLU A 52 21.62 1.49 -14.60
N ILE A 53 20.79 2.01 -13.68
CA ILE A 53 21.28 2.58 -12.41
C ILE A 53 21.99 1.51 -11.56
N ILE A 54 21.41 0.30 -11.48
CA ILE A 54 22.01 -0.84 -10.75
C ILE A 54 23.33 -1.26 -11.42
N LYS A 55 23.36 -1.42 -12.75
CA LYS A 55 24.56 -1.79 -13.51
C LYS A 55 25.69 -0.78 -13.33
N THR A 56 25.42 0.49 -13.54
CA THR A 56 26.42 1.56 -13.35
C THR A 56 26.93 1.60 -11.92
N THR A 57 26.05 1.41 -10.92
CA THR A 57 26.48 1.39 -9.51
C THR A 57 27.39 0.18 -9.23
N LYS A 58 27.20 -0.95 -9.93
CA LYS A 58 27.96 -2.21 -9.79
C LYS A 58 29.35 -2.05 -10.40
N GLU A 59 29.40 -1.51 -11.61
CA GLU A 59 30.63 -1.16 -12.31
C GLU A 59 31.49 -0.20 -11.48
N ASN A 60 30.85 0.74 -10.79
CA ASN A 60 31.51 1.70 -9.89
C ASN A 60 31.92 1.12 -8.52
N LYS A 61 31.78 -0.21 -8.29
CA LYS A 61 32.13 -0.90 -7.02
C LYS A 61 31.45 -0.33 -5.76
N ASN A 62 30.32 0.35 -5.95
CA ASN A 62 29.53 0.95 -4.87
C ASN A 62 28.41 0.02 -4.38
N PHE A 63 28.60 -1.29 -4.53
CA PHE A 63 27.71 -2.34 -4.05
C PHE A 63 28.22 -3.01 -2.78
N GLN A 64 27.28 -3.48 -1.98
CA GLN A 64 27.49 -4.47 -0.94
C GLN A 64 26.74 -5.74 -1.33
N GLU A 65 27.40 -6.89 -1.21
CA GLU A 65 26.74 -8.17 -1.38
C GLU A 65 25.74 -8.36 -0.25
N GLN A 66 24.55 -8.83 -0.56
CA GLN A 66 23.48 -9.08 0.40
C GLN A 66 22.77 -10.36 0.00
N LYS A 67 22.30 -11.11 1.00
CA LYS A 67 21.51 -12.31 0.82
C LYS A 67 20.21 -12.15 1.59
N ALA A 68 19.10 -12.36 0.90
CA ALA A 68 17.76 -12.10 1.40
C ALA A 68 16.93 -13.38 1.59
N VAL A 69 16.20 -13.45 2.70
CA VAL A 69 15.14 -14.45 2.93
C VAL A 69 13.81 -13.74 3.09
N ILE A 70 12.78 -14.20 2.40
CA ILE A 70 11.40 -13.76 2.59
C ILE A 70 10.64 -14.87 3.29
N PHE A 71 10.22 -14.64 4.53
CA PHE A 71 9.36 -15.55 5.28
C PHE A 71 7.89 -15.16 5.10
N ASN A 72 7.07 -16.15 4.74
CA ASN A 72 5.65 -16.01 4.52
C ASN A 72 4.85 -16.89 5.48
N VAL A 73 3.77 -16.36 6.03
CA VAL A 73 2.77 -17.13 6.77
C VAL A 73 1.40 -16.84 6.18
N ASN A 74 0.70 -17.92 5.80
CA ASN A 74 -0.59 -17.90 5.11
C ASN A 74 -0.57 -17.13 3.77
N SER A 75 -1.54 -17.44 2.91
CA SER A 75 -1.53 -17.17 1.47
C SER A 75 -1.81 -15.72 1.05
N ASP A 76 -1.40 -14.71 1.83
CA ASP A 76 -1.50 -13.33 1.35
C ASP A 76 -0.39 -13.07 0.32
N MET A 77 -0.64 -13.63 -0.86
CA MET A 77 0.34 -13.85 -1.91
C MET A 77 0.71 -12.54 -2.61
N ASP A 78 -0.14 -11.53 -2.63
CA ASP A 78 0.04 -10.34 -3.47
C ASP A 78 1.26 -9.52 -3.06
N PHE A 79 1.40 -9.25 -1.76
CA PHE A 79 2.52 -8.50 -1.22
C PHE A 79 3.84 -9.27 -1.35
N SER A 80 3.86 -10.51 -0.85
CA SER A 80 5.06 -11.36 -0.89
C SER A 80 5.50 -11.67 -2.32
N ASN A 81 4.56 -11.82 -3.25
CA ASN A 81 4.86 -11.98 -4.68
C ASN A 81 5.45 -10.71 -5.27
N ALA A 82 4.91 -9.52 -4.95
CA ALA A 82 5.46 -8.27 -5.42
C ALA A 82 6.89 -8.05 -4.89
N LEU A 83 7.12 -8.30 -3.60
CA LEU A 83 8.44 -8.19 -2.97
C LEU A 83 9.43 -9.19 -3.57
N SER A 84 9.02 -10.46 -3.69
CA SER A 84 9.79 -11.53 -4.33
C SER A 84 10.16 -11.19 -5.78
N LYS A 85 9.20 -10.71 -6.59
CA LYS A 85 9.45 -10.27 -7.97
C LYS A 85 10.48 -9.14 -8.02
N SER A 86 10.37 -8.15 -7.13
CA SER A 86 11.33 -7.05 -7.07
C SER A 86 12.73 -7.51 -6.67
N PHE A 87 12.86 -8.38 -5.67
CA PHE A 87 14.16 -8.97 -5.32
C PHE A 87 14.74 -9.80 -6.46
N LYS A 88 13.96 -10.73 -7.04
CA LYS A 88 14.40 -11.56 -8.18
C LYS A 88 14.90 -10.70 -9.33
N HIS A 89 14.20 -9.60 -9.62
CA HIS A 89 14.60 -8.70 -10.69
C HIS A 89 15.93 -8.00 -10.39
N VAL A 90 16.10 -7.44 -9.19
CA VAL A 90 17.34 -6.75 -8.84
C VAL A 90 18.51 -7.74 -8.78
N PHE A 91 18.31 -8.92 -8.20
CA PHE A 91 19.34 -9.96 -8.16
C PHE A 91 19.72 -10.47 -9.54
N SER A 92 18.77 -10.61 -10.48
CA SER A 92 19.12 -11.07 -11.83
C SER A 92 20.04 -10.10 -12.57
N VAL A 93 19.94 -8.80 -12.25
CA VAL A 93 20.84 -7.76 -12.79
C VAL A 93 22.22 -7.80 -12.13
N ILE A 94 22.28 -8.13 -10.84
CA ILE A 94 23.52 -8.13 -10.05
C ILE A 94 24.29 -9.44 -10.19
N GLU A 95 23.62 -10.58 -10.15
CA GLU A 95 24.22 -11.92 -10.04
C GLU A 95 24.06 -12.76 -11.32
N GLY A 96 23.15 -12.37 -12.23
CA GLY A 96 22.72 -13.20 -13.36
C GLY A 96 21.49 -14.05 -13.03
N GLU A 97 21.05 -14.92 -13.94
CA GLU A 97 19.77 -15.65 -13.80
C GLU A 97 19.75 -16.66 -12.64
N ALA A 98 20.91 -17.19 -12.24
CA ALA A 98 21.02 -17.95 -11.00
C ALA A 98 21.01 -16.95 -9.84
N THR A 99 19.95 -16.95 -9.02
CA THR A 99 19.76 -16.02 -7.89
C THR A 99 19.99 -16.72 -6.53
N PRO A 100 21.21 -17.24 -6.25
CA PRO A 100 21.48 -18.00 -5.02
C PRO A 100 21.27 -17.17 -3.76
N SER A 101 21.29 -15.83 -3.86
CA SER A 101 21.17 -14.89 -2.76
C SER A 101 19.72 -14.56 -2.35
N LEU A 102 18.71 -15.17 -2.95
CA LEU A 102 17.31 -15.05 -2.52
C LEU A 102 16.75 -16.42 -2.08
N ARG A 103 16.07 -16.45 -0.94
CA ARG A 103 15.24 -17.56 -0.47
C ARG A 103 13.84 -17.08 -0.14
N ILE A 104 12.85 -17.93 -0.41
CA ILE A 104 11.44 -17.66 -0.13
C ILE A 104 10.92 -18.87 0.61
N GLU A 105 10.44 -18.63 1.82
CA GLU A 105 10.07 -19.68 2.76
C GLU A 105 8.62 -19.49 3.18
N ASN A 106 7.86 -20.57 3.11
CA ASN A 106 6.49 -20.58 3.60
C ASN A 106 6.46 -21.37 4.91
N ILE A 107 6.01 -20.74 5.98
CA ILE A 107 5.87 -21.35 7.29
C ILE A 107 4.38 -21.60 7.52
N GLU A 108 4.04 -22.86 7.80
CA GLU A 108 2.69 -23.24 8.18
C GLU A 108 2.33 -22.65 9.55
N ASP A 109 1.05 -22.30 9.73
CA ASP A 109 0.58 -21.63 10.95
C ASP A 109 0.72 -22.52 12.20
N THR A 110 0.64 -23.84 12.02
CA THR A 110 0.86 -24.82 13.08
C THR A 110 2.35 -24.92 13.40
N ASN A 111 2.78 -24.34 14.52
CA ASN A 111 4.16 -24.31 15.00
C ASN A 111 5.09 -23.30 14.30
N ILE A 112 4.54 -22.12 13.99
CA ILE A 112 5.27 -20.99 13.39
C ILE A 112 6.56 -20.64 14.15
N GLU A 113 6.55 -20.62 15.49
CA GLU A 113 7.68 -20.13 16.29
C GLU A 113 8.92 -21.04 16.18
N ALA A 114 8.78 -22.32 16.48
CA ALA A 114 9.90 -23.26 16.44
C ALA A 114 10.47 -23.40 15.01
N THR A 115 9.59 -23.41 14.01
CA THR A 115 9.97 -23.46 12.60
C THR A 115 10.72 -22.20 12.19
N PHE A 116 10.20 -21.04 12.57
CA PHE A 116 10.82 -19.74 12.32
C PHE A 116 12.20 -19.64 12.98
N PHE A 117 12.36 -20.01 14.25
CA PHE A 117 13.67 -19.92 14.95
C PHE A 117 14.73 -20.78 14.28
N ARG A 118 14.40 -22.03 13.95
CA ARG A 118 15.32 -22.94 13.27
C ARG A 118 15.77 -22.35 11.93
N MET A 119 14.81 -22.01 11.06
CA MET A 119 15.13 -21.50 9.73
C MET A 119 15.87 -20.16 9.78
N PHE A 120 15.47 -19.25 10.66
CA PHE A 120 16.10 -17.95 10.82
C PHE A 120 17.58 -18.10 11.22
N ASN A 121 17.88 -18.94 12.23
CA ASN A 121 19.26 -19.23 12.64
C ASN A 121 20.06 -19.93 11.53
N ASP A 122 19.49 -20.95 10.88
CA ASP A 122 20.15 -21.67 9.78
C ASP A 122 20.55 -20.71 8.65
N TYR A 123 19.71 -19.71 8.36
CA TYR A 123 20.00 -18.70 7.34
C TYR A 123 21.02 -17.65 7.78
N ILE A 124 21.01 -17.24 9.06
CA ILE A 124 22.07 -16.41 9.62
C ILE A 124 23.44 -17.09 9.47
N ASP A 125 23.51 -18.40 9.76
CA ASP A 125 24.74 -19.17 9.66
C ASP A 125 25.22 -19.35 8.21
N GLN A 126 24.28 -19.38 7.25
CA GLN A 126 24.58 -19.35 5.80
C GLN A 126 24.98 -17.95 5.27
N GLY A 127 25.01 -16.95 6.15
CA GLY A 127 25.41 -15.58 5.82
C GLY A 127 24.29 -14.74 5.19
N PHE A 128 23.02 -15.11 5.36
CA PHE A 128 21.90 -14.24 5.02
C PHE A 128 21.80 -13.08 6.01
N ASN A 129 21.55 -11.89 5.48
CA ASN A 129 21.60 -10.66 6.24
C ASN A 129 20.43 -9.70 5.95
N ILE A 130 19.53 -10.04 5.04
CA ILE A 130 18.25 -9.36 4.87
C ILE A 130 17.14 -10.37 5.12
N PHE A 131 16.20 -10.05 6.01
CA PHE A 131 15.07 -10.91 6.32
C PHE A 131 13.78 -10.11 6.22
N ALA A 132 12.85 -10.54 5.37
CA ALA A 132 11.55 -9.91 5.22
C ALA A 132 10.44 -10.78 5.82
N PHE A 133 9.57 -10.16 6.61
CA PHE A 133 8.44 -10.82 7.26
C PHE A 133 7.13 -10.25 6.73
N ASN A 134 6.28 -11.08 6.14
CA ASN A 134 5.01 -10.64 5.57
C ASN A 134 3.83 -10.61 6.57
N SER A 135 4.05 -11.03 7.81
CA SER A 135 2.96 -11.26 8.78
C SER A 135 3.33 -10.75 10.18
N PRO A 136 2.38 -10.11 10.90
CA PRO A 136 2.56 -9.76 12.32
C PRO A 136 2.90 -10.96 13.22
N LYS A 137 2.52 -12.19 12.83
CA LYS A 137 2.88 -13.42 13.56
C LYS A 137 4.38 -13.71 13.50
N LEU A 138 5.00 -13.51 12.33
CA LEU A 138 6.45 -13.62 12.16
C LEU A 138 7.19 -12.54 12.95
N VAL A 139 6.67 -11.31 12.94
CA VAL A 139 7.25 -10.22 13.74
C VAL A 139 7.17 -10.53 15.23
N SER A 140 6.06 -11.13 15.69
CA SER A 140 5.90 -11.58 17.08
C SER A 140 6.89 -12.69 17.43
N SER A 141 7.07 -13.67 16.54
CA SER A 141 8.07 -14.74 16.70
C SER A 141 9.48 -14.15 16.76
N PHE A 142 9.84 -13.26 15.85
CA PHE A 142 11.12 -12.55 15.88
C PHE A 142 11.32 -11.74 17.18
N SER A 143 10.29 -11.08 17.69
CA SER A 143 10.36 -10.39 18.97
C SER A 143 10.67 -11.34 20.13
N LEU A 144 10.18 -12.59 20.09
CA LEU A 144 10.53 -13.62 21.08
C LEU A 144 11.97 -14.11 20.89
N TRP A 145 12.40 -14.34 19.64
CA TRP A 145 13.77 -14.72 19.33
C TRP A 145 14.80 -13.72 19.90
N LEU A 146 14.50 -12.42 19.84
CA LEU A 146 15.33 -11.36 20.39
C LEU A 146 15.53 -11.41 21.91
N THR A 147 14.68 -12.13 22.64
CA THR A 147 14.76 -12.22 24.10
C THR A 147 15.83 -13.19 24.58
N ALA A 148 16.29 -14.09 23.72
CA ALA A 148 17.35 -15.03 24.07
C ALA A 148 18.71 -14.31 24.19
N PRO A 149 19.62 -14.81 25.06
CA PRO A 149 20.95 -14.22 25.22
C PRO A 149 21.71 -14.13 23.89
N ASN A 150 22.50 -13.07 23.71
CA ASN A 150 23.40 -12.82 22.57
C ASN A 150 22.73 -12.53 21.22
N ASN A 151 21.45 -12.86 21.02
CA ASN A 151 20.77 -12.68 19.73
C ASN A 151 20.75 -11.22 19.23
N GLN A 152 20.65 -10.24 20.14
CA GLN A 152 20.75 -8.82 19.79
C GLN A 152 22.15 -8.41 19.29
N GLU A 153 23.20 -9.02 19.85
CA GLU A 153 24.58 -8.79 19.43
C GLU A 153 24.84 -9.45 18.08
N THR A 154 24.33 -10.66 17.87
CA THR A 154 24.38 -11.36 16.57
C THR A 154 23.81 -10.51 15.44
N LEU A 155 22.67 -9.83 15.65
CA LEU A 155 22.11 -8.93 14.63
C LEU A 155 23.06 -7.80 14.24
N LYS A 156 23.78 -7.23 15.21
CA LYS A 156 24.74 -6.15 14.98
C LYS A 156 26.00 -6.67 14.28
N GLU A 157 26.59 -7.74 14.81
CA GLU A 157 27.81 -8.35 14.28
C GLU A 157 27.65 -8.83 12.84
N LYS A 158 26.49 -9.44 12.54
CA LYS A 158 26.17 -9.96 11.21
C LYS A 158 25.55 -8.89 10.29
N ASN A 159 25.41 -7.65 10.76
CA ASN A 159 24.77 -6.53 10.05
C ASN A 159 23.41 -6.93 9.43
N ILE A 160 22.59 -7.62 10.22
CA ILE A 160 21.30 -8.13 9.78
C ILE A 160 20.30 -6.98 9.67
N LYS A 161 19.51 -6.96 8.59
CA LYS A 161 18.38 -6.04 8.37
C LYS A 161 17.08 -6.82 8.32
N ILE A 162 16.09 -6.35 9.07
CA ILE A 162 14.76 -6.94 9.19
C ILE A 162 13.76 -6.00 8.51
N LEU A 163 13.08 -6.48 7.48
CA LEU A 163 12.05 -5.78 6.75
C LEU A 163 10.69 -6.27 7.23
N THR A 164 9.85 -5.35 7.71
CA THR A 164 8.50 -5.67 8.18
C THR A 164 7.49 -4.72 7.57
N PHE A 165 6.23 -5.16 7.51
CA PHE A 165 5.14 -4.44 6.88
C PHE A 165 3.94 -4.47 7.82
N ASP A 166 3.28 -3.32 7.99
CA ASP A 166 2.11 -3.13 8.86
C ASP A 166 2.26 -3.72 10.27
N ALA A 167 3.48 -3.67 10.80
CA ALA A 167 3.85 -4.29 12.07
C ALA A 167 3.93 -3.29 13.24
N SER A 168 3.34 -2.11 13.07
CA SER A 168 3.50 -0.96 13.97
C SER A 168 3.32 -1.28 15.46
N LYS A 169 2.35 -2.13 15.81
CA LYS A 169 2.07 -2.56 17.19
C LYS A 169 3.21 -3.43 17.75
N GLN A 170 3.78 -4.29 16.93
CA GLN A 170 4.84 -5.24 17.30
C GLN A 170 6.21 -4.56 17.38
N LEU A 171 6.43 -3.44 16.68
CA LEU A 171 7.68 -2.65 16.76
C LEU A 171 8.00 -2.22 18.20
N SER A 172 6.97 -1.90 18.99
CA SER A 172 7.14 -1.53 20.41
C SER A 172 7.77 -2.65 21.25
N LYS A 173 7.58 -3.92 20.86
CA LYS A 173 8.12 -5.09 21.56
C LYS A 173 9.57 -5.40 21.17
N ILE A 174 9.99 -4.97 19.99
CA ILE A 174 11.35 -5.17 19.46
C ILE A 174 12.35 -4.17 20.07
N GLY A 175 11.87 -3.02 20.56
CA GLY A 175 12.72 -1.97 21.14
C GLY A 175 13.58 -1.27 20.08
N ASN A 176 14.56 -0.46 20.53
CA ASN A 176 15.48 0.24 19.62
C ASN A 176 16.52 -0.73 19.03
N ASN A 177 16.30 -1.16 17.78
CA ASN A 177 17.19 -2.06 17.07
C ASN A 177 17.68 -1.42 15.74
N ASP A 178 18.99 -1.35 15.53
CA ASP A 178 19.57 -0.72 14.33
C ASP A 178 19.29 -1.52 13.04
N SER A 179 18.67 -2.69 13.18
CA SER A 179 18.37 -3.65 12.13
C SER A 179 16.98 -3.51 11.50
N LEU A 180 16.01 -2.84 12.12
CA LEU A 180 14.62 -2.89 11.67
C LEU A 180 14.27 -1.79 10.66
N ILE A 181 13.58 -2.17 9.59
CA ILE A 181 12.96 -1.28 8.61
C ILE A 181 11.49 -1.72 8.51
N SER A 182 10.58 -0.89 8.98
CA SER A 182 9.14 -1.12 8.93
C SER A 182 8.50 -0.19 7.92
N PHE A 183 7.64 -0.73 7.08
CA PHE A 183 6.74 0.04 6.22
C PHE A 183 5.34 -0.08 6.77
N ASN A 184 4.80 1.04 7.25
CA ASN A 184 3.44 1.12 7.73
C ASN A 184 2.62 1.81 6.66
N PHE A 185 1.80 1.05 5.96
CA PHE A 185 0.94 1.57 4.92
C PHE A 185 -0.24 2.31 5.55
N LEU A 186 -0.61 3.43 4.92
CA LEU A 186 -1.76 4.24 5.30
C LEU A 186 -2.80 4.23 4.17
N PRO A 187 -3.37 3.05 3.82
CA PRO A 187 -4.38 2.96 2.76
C PRO A 187 -5.64 3.76 3.09
N GLU A 188 -5.86 4.12 4.36
CA GLU A 188 -6.97 4.94 4.82
C GLU A 188 -7.03 6.29 4.08
N ASP A 189 -5.88 6.91 3.78
CA ASP A 189 -5.80 8.25 3.19
C ASP A 189 -6.51 8.32 1.83
N VAL A 190 -6.18 7.39 0.93
CA VAL A 190 -6.74 7.35 -0.41
C VAL A 190 -8.16 6.83 -0.44
N ASN A 191 -8.49 5.92 0.48
CA ASN A 191 -9.85 5.43 0.61
C ASN A 191 -10.78 6.47 1.23
N TRP A 192 -10.29 7.34 2.11
CA TRP A 192 -11.01 8.51 2.60
C TRP A 192 -11.40 9.45 1.47
N ILE A 193 -10.46 9.74 0.56
CA ILE A 193 -10.74 10.57 -0.63
C ILE A 193 -11.84 9.93 -1.47
N ALA A 194 -11.76 8.61 -1.67
CA ALA A 194 -12.75 7.86 -2.45
C ALA A 194 -14.14 7.83 -1.78
N GLY A 195 -14.22 7.67 -0.46
CA GLY A 195 -15.47 7.69 0.29
C GLY A 195 -16.15 9.07 0.31
N TYR A 196 -15.36 10.13 0.47
CA TYR A 196 -15.84 11.51 0.38
C TYR A 196 -16.39 11.81 -1.03
N PHE A 197 -15.65 11.39 -2.06
CA PHE A 197 -16.08 11.53 -3.46
C PHE A 197 -17.34 10.71 -3.77
N ALA A 198 -17.42 9.45 -3.32
CA ALA A 198 -18.59 8.61 -3.53
C ALA A 198 -19.84 9.25 -2.91
N SER A 199 -19.70 9.83 -1.71
CA SER A 199 -20.80 10.47 -1.01
C SER A 199 -21.27 11.74 -1.71
N SER A 200 -20.34 12.58 -2.15
CA SER A 200 -20.68 13.80 -2.91
C SER A 200 -21.33 13.47 -4.26
N TYR A 201 -20.84 12.43 -4.95
CA TYR A 201 -21.44 11.93 -6.19
C TYR A 201 -22.87 11.45 -5.98
N LEU A 202 -23.10 10.61 -4.97
CA LEU A 202 -24.42 10.07 -4.68
C LEU A 202 -25.42 11.17 -4.32
N ALA A 203 -24.98 12.12 -3.49
CA ALA A 203 -25.80 13.24 -3.08
C ALA A 203 -26.20 14.16 -4.23
N GLN A 204 -25.31 14.38 -5.20
CA GLN A 204 -25.61 15.22 -6.36
C GLN A 204 -26.56 14.53 -7.36
N ASN A 205 -26.46 13.20 -7.49
CA ASN A 205 -27.16 12.46 -8.56
C ASN A 205 -28.43 11.73 -8.10
N TYR A 206 -28.60 11.49 -6.79
CA TYR A 206 -29.71 10.69 -6.26
C TYR A 206 -30.39 11.36 -5.07
N LYS A 207 -31.69 11.64 -5.24
CA LYS A 207 -32.52 12.31 -4.21
C LYS A 207 -33.14 11.34 -3.20
N GLU A 208 -33.27 10.06 -3.55
CA GLU A 208 -33.83 9.03 -2.67
C GLU A 208 -32.74 8.32 -1.85
N GLU A 209 -33.02 8.06 -0.58
CA GLU A 209 -32.06 7.46 0.36
C GLU A 209 -31.62 6.06 -0.05
N LYS A 210 -32.55 5.23 -0.49
CA LYS A 210 -32.29 3.88 -1.01
C LYS A 210 -31.32 3.85 -2.21
N GLN A 211 -31.29 4.94 -2.99
CA GLN A 211 -30.38 5.10 -4.13
C GLN A 211 -29.01 5.69 -3.73
N ARG A 212 -28.86 6.17 -2.50
CA ARG A 212 -27.58 6.64 -1.95
C ARG A 212 -26.85 5.55 -1.16
N LYS A 213 -27.19 4.27 -1.42
CA LYS A 213 -26.58 3.11 -0.79
C LYS A 213 -25.25 2.74 -1.44
N ILE A 214 -24.27 2.39 -0.61
CA ILE A 214 -22.95 1.85 -1.00
C ILE A 214 -22.80 0.44 -0.45
N LEU A 215 -22.36 -0.50 -1.29
CA LEU A 215 -21.95 -1.82 -0.84
C LEU A 215 -20.43 -1.91 -0.77
N ILE A 216 -19.90 -2.47 0.30
CA ILE A 216 -18.45 -2.62 0.53
C ILE A 216 -18.11 -4.11 0.49
N PHE A 217 -17.10 -4.48 -0.30
CA PHE A 217 -16.57 -5.84 -0.39
C PHE A 217 -15.16 -5.91 0.18
N ASN A 218 -14.94 -6.85 1.10
CA ASN A 218 -13.66 -7.14 1.73
C ASN A 218 -13.52 -8.68 1.92
N ASN A 219 -12.32 -9.24 1.89
CA ASN A 219 -12.13 -10.68 2.13
C ASN A 219 -12.21 -11.00 3.61
N ASN A 220 -11.48 -10.24 4.44
CA ASN A 220 -11.24 -10.61 5.82
C ASN A 220 -11.33 -9.40 6.77
N ARG A 221 -11.97 -9.60 7.92
CA ARG A 221 -12.06 -8.61 9.00
C ARG A 221 -10.78 -8.53 9.83
N ASP A 222 -9.96 -9.58 9.82
CA ASP A 222 -8.77 -9.70 10.66
C ASP A 222 -7.48 -9.19 9.99
N ASP A 223 -7.55 -8.84 8.70
CA ASP A 223 -6.44 -8.25 7.96
C ASP A 223 -6.42 -6.73 8.17
N GLU A 224 -5.40 -6.22 8.85
CA GLU A 224 -5.29 -4.81 9.21
C GLU A 224 -5.21 -3.90 7.97
N HIS A 225 -4.45 -4.27 6.93
CA HIS A 225 -4.29 -3.46 5.71
C HIS A 225 -5.60 -3.38 4.92
N GLN A 226 -6.27 -4.52 4.73
CA GLN A 226 -7.54 -4.58 4.00
C GLN A 226 -8.64 -3.86 4.78
N MET A 227 -8.69 -4.02 6.09
CA MET A 227 -9.68 -3.34 6.92
C MET A 227 -9.47 -1.83 6.93
N ASN A 228 -8.22 -1.36 6.98
CA ASN A 228 -7.91 0.07 6.94
C ASN A 228 -8.41 0.73 5.65
N LYS A 229 -8.46 0.02 4.52
CA LYS A 229 -9.14 0.52 3.29
C LYS A 229 -10.62 0.77 3.53
N THR A 230 -11.31 -0.19 4.16
CA THR A 230 -12.73 -0.04 4.52
C THR A 230 -12.95 1.10 5.52
N LEU A 231 -12.15 1.19 6.58
CA LEU A 231 -12.25 2.26 7.57
C LEU A 231 -12.00 3.64 6.96
N GLY A 232 -10.99 3.78 6.12
CA GLY A 232 -10.72 5.00 5.36
C GLY A 232 -11.92 5.43 4.54
N PHE A 233 -12.50 4.51 3.78
CA PHE A 233 -13.68 4.78 2.95
C PHE A 233 -14.87 5.26 3.77
N LEU A 234 -15.21 4.55 4.85
CA LEU A 234 -16.29 4.92 5.77
C LEU A 234 -16.05 6.28 6.41
N ALA A 235 -14.82 6.59 6.81
CA ALA A 235 -14.51 7.87 7.41
C ALA A 235 -14.58 9.03 6.40
N GLY A 236 -14.33 8.77 5.12
CA GLY A 236 -14.61 9.69 4.02
C GLY A 236 -16.10 10.01 3.89
N ILE A 237 -16.96 8.98 3.96
CA ILE A 237 -18.43 9.14 4.00
C ILE A 237 -18.84 10.01 5.19
N LEU A 238 -18.37 9.62 6.38
CA LEU A 238 -18.65 10.33 7.63
C LEU A 238 -18.28 11.80 7.54
N SER A 239 -17.09 12.10 7.02
CA SER A 239 -16.63 13.48 6.88
C SER A 239 -17.48 14.28 5.90
N TRP A 240 -17.90 13.69 4.79
CA TRP A 240 -18.82 14.34 3.87
C TRP A 240 -20.17 14.65 4.54
N ASN A 241 -20.75 13.68 5.27
CA ASN A 241 -22.00 13.87 6.02
C ASN A 241 -21.89 14.98 7.07
N LYS A 242 -20.79 15.02 7.85
CA LYS A 242 -20.54 16.05 8.88
C LYS A 242 -20.42 17.46 8.29
N ASN A 243 -19.80 17.58 7.11
CA ASN A 243 -19.58 18.88 6.45
C ASN A 243 -20.78 19.37 5.65
N ASN A 244 -21.80 18.53 5.44
CA ASN A 244 -22.99 18.86 4.66
C ASN A 244 -24.29 18.51 5.40
N PRO A 245 -24.47 18.93 6.68
CA PRO A 245 -25.60 18.49 7.52
C PRO A 245 -26.96 18.95 6.97
N ASN A 246 -26.97 20.06 6.22
CA ASN A 246 -28.19 20.69 5.70
C ASN A 246 -28.66 20.12 4.34
N LEU A 247 -27.88 19.22 3.72
CA LEU A 247 -28.31 18.56 2.50
C LEU A 247 -29.17 17.34 2.88
N LYS A 248 -30.42 17.26 2.38
CA LYS A 248 -31.36 16.13 2.56
C LYS A 248 -30.87 14.80 1.95
N VAL A 249 -29.60 14.69 1.58
CA VAL A 249 -29.03 13.66 0.72
C VAL A 249 -27.78 13.04 1.38
N LYS A 250 -27.91 12.64 2.64
CA LYS A 250 -26.89 11.88 3.38
C LYS A 250 -26.71 10.48 2.81
N VAL A 251 -25.50 9.95 2.89
CA VAL A 251 -25.22 8.53 2.64
C VAL A 251 -25.25 7.83 4.00
N ASP A 252 -26.22 6.93 4.18
CA ASP A 252 -26.26 6.03 5.32
C ASP A 252 -25.48 4.75 5.00
N GLN A 253 -24.93 4.10 6.02
CA GLN A 253 -24.18 2.86 5.88
C GLN A 253 -24.42 1.96 7.09
N ASN A 254 -24.87 0.73 6.83
CA ASN A 254 -25.10 -0.28 7.87
C ASN A 254 -24.10 -1.43 7.78
N SER A 255 -24.05 -2.27 8.83
CA SER A 255 -23.22 -3.48 8.84
C SER A 255 -23.53 -4.43 7.69
N ASP A 256 -24.81 -4.56 7.34
CA ASP A 256 -25.31 -5.48 6.32
C ASP A 256 -24.92 -5.06 4.89
N ASP A 257 -24.42 -3.85 4.74
CA ASP A 257 -23.93 -3.30 3.49
C ASP A 257 -22.44 -3.62 3.26
N ILE A 258 -21.79 -4.26 4.26
CA ILE A 258 -20.39 -4.66 4.22
C ILE A 258 -20.31 -6.19 4.15
N ALA A 259 -19.82 -6.69 3.01
CA ALA A 259 -19.62 -8.09 2.75
C ALA A 259 -18.16 -8.50 3.05
N PHE A 260 -17.98 -9.32 4.09
CA PHE A 260 -16.73 -10.05 4.34
C PHE A 260 -16.80 -11.43 3.69
N ILE A 261 -16.32 -11.55 2.45
CA ILE A 261 -16.45 -12.76 1.61
C ILE A 261 -15.08 -13.11 1.01
N ASN A 262 -14.58 -14.31 1.31
CA ASN A 262 -13.33 -14.85 0.73
C ASN A 262 -13.56 -15.36 -0.70
N ASN A 263 -13.28 -14.55 -1.73
CA ASN A 263 -13.31 -14.88 -3.17
C ASN A 263 -14.27 -16.01 -3.62
N ASP A 264 -15.50 -15.99 -3.08
CA ASP A 264 -16.49 -17.06 -3.21
C ASP A 264 -17.57 -16.58 -4.18
N GLU A 265 -17.55 -17.15 -5.39
CA GLU A 265 -18.40 -16.75 -6.50
C GLU A 265 -19.90 -16.80 -6.15
N ASP A 266 -20.35 -17.86 -5.49
CA ASP A 266 -21.76 -18.04 -5.15
C ASP A 266 -22.22 -17.06 -4.08
N LYS A 267 -21.38 -16.78 -3.07
CA LYS A 267 -21.69 -15.78 -2.05
C LYS A 267 -21.74 -14.38 -2.63
N ILE A 268 -20.79 -14.00 -3.50
CA ILE A 268 -20.78 -12.68 -4.15
C ILE A 268 -22.01 -12.51 -5.04
N ARG A 269 -22.32 -13.52 -5.87
CA ARG A 269 -23.53 -13.52 -6.72
C ARG A 269 -24.80 -13.38 -5.87
N THR A 270 -24.90 -14.14 -4.79
CA THR A 270 -26.09 -14.11 -3.91
C THR A 270 -26.24 -12.76 -3.21
N PHE A 271 -25.14 -12.21 -2.68
CA PHE A 271 -25.14 -10.91 -2.02
C PHE A 271 -25.57 -9.78 -2.96
N LEU A 272 -25.03 -9.74 -4.20
CA LEU A 272 -25.41 -8.74 -5.21
C LEU A 272 -26.82 -8.96 -5.77
N SER A 273 -27.34 -10.19 -5.74
CA SER A 273 -28.68 -10.51 -6.24
C SER A 273 -29.80 -10.17 -5.24
N ASN A 274 -29.47 -9.91 -3.98
CA ASN A 274 -30.44 -9.51 -2.96
C ASN A 274 -31.16 -8.20 -3.39
N PRO A 275 -32.51 -8.15 -3.38
CA PRO A 275 -33.26 -6.94 -3.76
C PRO A 275 -32.78 -5.66 -3.06
N ASN A 276 -32.43 -5.73 -1.78
CA ASN A 276 -31.95 -4.57 -1.00
C ASN A 276 -30.57 -4.07 -1.46
N ASN A 277 -29.81 -4.90 -2.16
CA ASN A 277 -28.45 -4.61 -2.62
C ASN A 277 -28.41 -4.18 -4.09
N LYS A 278 -29.40 -4.60 -4.89
CA LYS A 278 -29.55 -4.18 -6.29
C LYS A 278 -29.75 -2.68 -6.47
N GLU A 279 -30.33 -2.01 -5.47
CA GLU A 279 -30.57 -0.56 -5.53
C GLU A 279 -29.32 0.28 -5.25
N ALA A 280 -28.27 -0.32 -4.67
CA ALA A 280 -27.01 0.36 -4.42
C ALA A 280 -26.42 0.92 -5.71
N LYS A 281 -25.82 2.10 -5.64
CA LYS A 281 -25.27 2.80 -6.81
C LYS A 281 -23.76 2.77 -6.86
N ILE A 282 -23.10 2.52 -5.73
CA ILE A 282 -21.65 2.34 -5.65
C ILE A 282 -21.36 0.97 -5.04
N LEU A 283 -20.42 0.25 -5.67
CA LEU A 283 -19.77 -0.92 -5.10
C LEU A 283 -18.32 -0.55 -4.83
N PHE A 284 -17.93 -0.50 -3.56
CA PHE A 284 -16.55 -0.30 -3.16
C PHE A 284 -15.89 -1.65 -2.89
N VAL A 285 -14.79 -1.93 -3.58
CA VAL A 285 -14.04 -3.19 -3.46
C VAL A 285 -12.69 -2.90 -2.82
N ALA A 286 -12.53 -3.28 -1.55
CA ALA A 286 -11.33 -3.02 -0.77
C ALA A 286 -10.16 -3.95 -1.17
N THR A 287 -10.46 -5.10 -1.75
CA THR A 287 -9.48 -6.16 -2.03
C THR A 287 -9.42 -6.48 -3.52
N ASN A 288 -8.19 -6.56 -4.05
CA ASN A 288 -7.97 -6.77 -5.48
C ASN A 288 -8.56 -8.10 -5.98
N SER A 289 -8.42 -9.18 -5.20
CA SER A 289 -8.91 -10.51 -5.56
C SER A 289 -10.43 -10.59 -5.76
N LEU A 290 -11.21 -9.71 -5.14
CA LEU A 290 -12.67 -9.68 -5.30
C LEU A 290 -13.13 -8.93 -6.55
N ILE A 291 -12.29 -8.08 -7.13
CA ILE A 291 -12.67 -7.21 -8.25
C ILE A 291 -13.28 -8.00 -9.42
N PRO A 292 -12.71 -9.13 -9.89
CA PRO A 292 -13.24 -9.82 -11.07
C PRO A 292 -14.64 -10.35 -10.83
N LEU A 293 -14.89 -10.96 -9.67
CA LEU A 293 -16.19 -11.53 -9.32
C LEU A 293 -17.21 -10.44 -9.05
N VAL A 294 -16.86 -9.39 -8.29
CA VAL A 294 -17.78 -8.26 -8.06
C VAL A 294 -18.16 -7.59 -9.38
N TYR A 295 -17.20 -7.39 -10.29
CA TYR A 295 -17.49 -6.83 -11.61
C TYR A 295 -18.34 -7.76 -12.49
N LYS A 296 -18.07 -9.08 -12.45
CA LYS A 296 -18.85 -10.10 -13.19
C LYS A 296 -20.33 -10.04 -12.83
N TYR A 297 -20.66 -9.87 -11.54
CA TYR A 297 -22.04 -9.89 -11.04
C TYR A 297 -22.68 -8.53 -10.79
N SER A 298 -21.93 -7.43 -10.90
CA SER A 298 -22.48 -6.08 -10.80
C SER A 298 -23.47 -5.76 -11.92
N ASP A 299 -24.52 -5.01 -11.60
CA ASP A 299 -25.39 -4.40 -12.61
C ASP A 299 -24.71 -3.14 -13.17
N LYS A 300 -23.93 -3.31 -14.24
CA LYS A 300 -23.12 -2.23 -14.84
C LYS A 300 -23.93 -1.02 -15.34
N ALA A 301 -25.24 -1.19 -15.56
CA ALA A 301 -26.11 -0.08 -15.93
C ALA A 301 -26.45 0.81 -14.72
N ASN A 302 -26.58 0.21 -13.53
CA ASN A 302 -27.04 0.88 -12.32
C ASN A 302 -25.96 1.12 -11.27
N GLN A 303 -24.92 0.30 -11.26
CA GLN A 303 -23.87 0.25 -10.24
C GLN A 303 -22.53 0.74 -10.81
N LYS A 304 -21.83 1.55 -10.03
CA LYS A 304 -20.50 2.10 -10.32
C LYS A 304 -19.49 1.47 -9.37
N LEU A 305 -18.37 0.97 -9.89
CA LEU A 305 -17.36 0.30 -9.09
C LEU A 305 -16.23 1.25 -8.71
N ILE A 306 -15.88 1.30 -7.42
CA ILE A 306 -14.65 1.90 -6.92
C ILE A 306 -13.77 0.76 -6.42
N VAL A 307 -12.54 0.66 -6.91
CA VAL A 307 -11.70 -0.53 -6.65
C VAL A 307 -10.32 -0.16 -6.14
N ASN A 308 -9.81 -0.93 -5.17
CA ASN A 308 -8.41 -0.90 -4.76
C ASN A 308 -7.63 -1.96 -5.54
N ASN A 309 -6.71 -1.51 -6.40
CA ASN A 309 -5.94 -2.35 -7.30
C ASN A 309 -4.46 -2.30 -6.94
N PHE A 310 -3.84 -3.47 -6.79
CA PHE A 310 -2.39 -3.55 -6.86
C PHE A 310 -1.99 -3.42 -8.32
N LYS A 311 -1.27 -2.37 -8.69
CA LYS A 311 -0.89 -2.06 -10.09
C LYS A 311 -0.12 -3.19 -10.80
N ASN A 312 0.25 -4.24 -10.07
CA ASN A 312 1.15 -5.32 -10.45
C ASN A 312 0.47 -6.68 -10.58
N ASN A 313 -0.86 -6.74 -10.40
CA ASN A 313 -1.64 -7.96 -10.49
C ASN A 313 -2.44 -8.04 -11.80
N GLU A 314 -2.79 -9.27 -12.14
CA GLU A 314 -3.32 -9.76 -13.42
C GLU A 314 -4.69 -9.20 -13.83
N ILE A 315 -5.30 -8.35 -13.00
CA ILE A 315 -6.58 -7.73 -13.31
C ILE A 315 -6.28 -6.43 -14.02
N LYS A 316 -6.43 -6.44 -15.35
CA LYS A 316 -6.28 -5.21 -16.10
C LYS A 316 -7.48 -4.30 -15.84
N PRO A 317 -7.22 -3.06 -15.40
CA PRO A 317 -8.21 -1.99 -15.44
C PRO A 317 -8.88 -1.75 -16.79
N SER A 318 -8.38 -2.33 -17.89
CA SER A 318 -9.00 -2.24 -19.22
C SER A 318 -10.15 -3.22 -19.42
N ASP A 319 -10.15 -4.34 -18.71
CA ASP A 319 -11.12 -5.44 -18.88
C ASP A 319 -12.34 -5.23 -17.97
N ILE A 320 -12.15 -4.39 -16.96
CA ILE A 320 -13.18 -3.78 -16.11
C ILE A 320 -13.31 -2.30 -16.50
N ASN A 321 -14.46 -1.67 -16.32
CA ASN A 321 -14.60 -0.21 -16.50
C ASN A 321 -15.02 0.45 -15.16
N PRO A 322 -14.10 0.53 -14.17
CA PRO A 322 -14.43 1.07 -12.86
C PRO A 322 -14.66 2.57 -12.94
N PHE A 323 -15.48 3.06 -12.04
CA PHE A 323 -15.72 4.48 -11.86
C PHE A 323 -14.48 5.19 -11.32
N LEU A 324 -13.81 4.59 -10.34
CA LEU A 324 -12.55 5.05 -9.77
C LEU A 324 -11.67 3.86 -9.43
N ILE A 325 -10.38 3.98 -9.73
CA ILE A 325 -9.35 3.00 -9.39
C ILE A 325 -8.36 3.67 -8.45
N ILE A 326 -8.11 3.02 -7.31
CA ILE A 326 -7.09 3.38 -6.34
C ILE A 326 -5.94 2.40 -6.55
N ASN A 327 -4.83 2.88 -7.10
CA ASN A 327 -3.67 2.05 -7.39
C ASN A 327 -2.68 2.10 -6.23
N GLU A 328 -2.17 0.93 -5.84
CA GLU A 328 -1.06 0.77 -4.88
C GLU A 328 0.21 0.35 -5.66
N ASP A 329 1.26 1.19 -5.65
CA ASP A 329 2.50 0.97 -6.42
C ASP A 329 3.64 0.38 -5.56
N LEU A 330 3.50 -0.91 -5.23
CA LEU A 330 4.50 -1.68 -4.47
C LEU A 330 5.86 -1.79 -5.19
N LYS A 331 5.87 -1.74 -6.53
CA LYS A 331 7.09 -1.93 -7.34
C LYS A 331 8.09 -0.80 -7.09
N LEU A 332 7.63 0.45 -7.14
CA LEU A 332 8.52 1.59 -6.95
C LEU A 332 9.09 1.64 -5.52
N LEU A 333 8.28 1.30 -4.52
CA LEU A 333 8.71 1.24 -3.13
C LEU A 333 9.82 0.22 -2.92
N PHE A 334 9.59 -1.03 -3.34
CA PHE A 334 10.58 -2.10 -3.19
C PHE A 334 11.84 -1.83 -3.99
N TYR A 335 11.72 -1.27 -5.20
CA TYR A 335 12.90 -0.87 -5.95
C TYR A 335 13.77 0.12 -5.15
N LYS A 336 13.19 1.20 -4.62
CA LYS A 336 13.95 2.20 -3.85
C LYS A 336 14.58 1.60 -2.59
N LEU A 337 13.85 0.74 -1.90
CA LEU A 337 14.35 0.02 -0.72
C LEU A 337 15.53 -0.87 -1.07
N ILE A 338 15.37 -1.75 -2.07
CA ILE A 338 16.41 -2.69 -2.48
C ILE A 338 17.62 -1.90 -3.02
N TYR A 339 17.40 -0.82 -3.79
CA TYR A 339 18.50 0.04 -4.25
C TYR A 339 19.33 0.57 -3.08
N ASP A 340 18.69 1.10 -2.04
CA ASP A 340 19.41 1.60 -0.88
C ASP A 340 20.08 0.48 -0.09
N LEU A 341 19.42 -0.67 0.09
CA LEU A 341 19.99 -1.82 0.82
C LEU A 341 21.20 -2.44 0.11
N TYR A 342 21.31 -2.35 -1.21
CA TYR A 342 22.38 -3.00 -1.97
C TYR A 342 23.50 -2.05 -2.37
N THR A 343 23.24 -0.74 -2.33
CA THR A 343 24.24 0.27 -2.64
C THR A 343 24.83 0.82 -1.34
N LYS A 344 26.08 1.26 -1.37
CA LYS A 344 26.73 1.93 -0.23
C LYS A 344 26.23 3.36 -0.01
N LYS A 345 24.95 3.62 -0.32
CA LYS A 345 24.34 4.96 -0.36
C LYS A 345 23.36 5.23 0.78
N VAL A 346 23.05 4.25 1.61
CA VAL A 346 22.27 4.46 2.86
C VAL A 346 22.88 5.62 3.65
N GLY A 347 22.05 6.55 4.12
CA GLY A 347 22.50 7.72 4.88
C GLY A 347 23.15 8.83 4.04
N THR A 348 23.23 8.70 2.72
CA THR A 348 23.77 9.71 1.81
C THR A 348 22.66 10.49 1.10
N ASN A 349 23.00 11.63 0.49
CA ASN A 349 22.06 12.39 -0.35
C ASN A 349 21.55 11.60 -1.57
N ASP A 350 22.26 10.55 -1.96
CA ASP A 350 21.91 9.69 -3.09
C ASP A 350 21.00 8.52 -2.68
N SER A 351 20.66 8.38 -1.40
CA SER A 351 19.66 7.43 -0.94
C SER A 351 18.26 7.82 -1.45
N LEU A 352 17.55 6.81 -1.93
CA LEU A 352 16.19 6.96 -2.47
C LEU A 352 15.11 6.89 -1.39
N LEU A 353 15.41 6.28 -0.24
CA LEU A 353 14.50 5.99 0.86
C LEU A 353 15.16 6.11 2.25
N LEU A 354 16.26 5.38 2.50
CA LEU A 354 16.99 5.28 3.77
C LEU A 354 17.98 6.46 4.00
N ARG A 355 17.46 7.69 4.03
CA ARG A 355 18.27 8.93 3.99
C ARG A 355 19.00 9.29 5.28
N ASN A 356 18.48 8.86 6.42
CA ASN A 356 19.20 8.97 7.68
C ASN A 356 19.79 7.59 7.98
N GLY A 357 21.06 7.53 8.35
CA GLY A 357 21.70 6.30 8.85
C GLY A 357 21.15 5.82 10.21
N ASP A 358 19.89 6.16 10.52
CA ASP A 358 19.27 6.01 11.82
C ASP A 358 18.70 4.60 12.04
N LYS A 359 18.66 4.27 13.32
CA LYS A 359 18.22 3.05 13.97
C LYS A 359 16.69 2.94 13.87
N ASN A 360 16.13 1.74 13.64
CA ASN A 360 14.69 1.50 13.41
C ASN A 360 14.02 2.51 12.47
N ILE A 361 13.93 2.21 11.17
CA ILE A 361 13.27 3.14 10.24
C ILE A 361 11.81 2.73 10.05
N ILE A 362 10.89 3.60 10.47
CA ILE A 362 9.46 3.44 10.22
C ILE A 362 9.06 4.39 9.09
N PHE A 363 8.77 3.83 7.92
CA PHE A 363 8.20 4.56 6.79
C PHE A 363 6.69 4.51 6.84
N TYR A 364 6.06 5.66 7.03
CA TYR A 364 4.64 5.80 6.77
C TYR A 364 4.44 6.00 5.27
N VAL A 365 3.78 5.03 4.64
CA VAL A 365 3.55 5.05 3.20
C VAL A 365 2.15 5.59 2.97
N SER A 366 2.06 6.88 2.64
CA SER A 366 0.81 7.63 2.52
C SER A 366 0.52 8.06 1.08
N TYR A 367 -0.63 8.72 0.86
CA TYR A 367 -0.89 9.38 -0.43
C TYR A 367 0.15 10.45 -0.78
N LYS A 368 0.73 11.11 0.23
CA LYS A 368 1.73 12.18 0.03
C LYS A 368 3.03 11.65 -0.57
N ASP A 369 3.37 10.39 -0.28
CA ASP A 369 4.58 9.74 -0.76
C ASP A 369 4.48 9.26 -2.22
N LYS A 370 3.34 9.54 -2.87
CA LYS A 370 3.00 9.14 -4.25
C LYS A 370 3.02 7.62 -4.47
N PHE A 371 2.88 6.86 -3.39
CA PHE A 371 2.74 5.41 -3.43
C PHE A 371 1.35 4.99 -3.92
N TYR A 372 0.34 5.73 -3.48
CA TYR A 372 -1.02 5.58 -3.97
C TYR A 372 -1.27 6.57 -5.11
N SER A 373 -2.04 6.14 -6.11
CA SER A 373 -2.51 7.00 -7.20
C SER A 373 -3.94 6.68 -7.58
N PHE A 374 -4.59 7.59 -8.30
CA PHE A 374 -5.94 7.39 -8.79
C PHE A 374 -5.95 7.27 -10.31
N SER A 375 -6.85 6.46 -10.84
CA SER A 375 -7.16 6.39 -12.27
C SER A 375 -8.67 6.38 -12.47
N SER A 376 -9.15 7.22 -13.38
CA SER A 376 -10.57 7.43 -13.62
C SER A 376 -10.81 8.03 -15.00
N LYS A 377 -11.98 7.79 -15.57
CA LYS A 377 -12.46 8.43 -16.81
C LYS A 377 -13.65 9.34 -16.49
N PHE A 378 -13.43 10.32 -15.61
CA PHE A 378 -14.49 11.22 -15.17
C PHE A 378 -14.88 12.21 -16.27
N ASN A 379 -16.18 12.48 -16.37
CA ASN A 379 -16.66 13.68 -17.04
C ASN A 379 -16.30 14.93 -16.18
N PRO A 380 -16.43 16.15 -16.73
CA PRO A 380 -16.05 17.37 -16.00
C PRO A 380 -16.77 17.55 -14.65
N ALA A 381 -18.04 17.14 -14.54
CA ALA A 381 -18.81 17.25 -13.31
C ALA A 381 -18.25 16.33 -12.20
N ASN A 382 -17.99 15.07 -12.53
CA ASN A 382 -17.41 14.11 -11.60
C ASN A 382 -15.97 14.47 -11.24
N GLN A 383 -15.19 15.01 -12.19
CA GLN A 383 -13.83 15.49 -11.92
C GLN A 383 -13.84 16.63 -10.89
N LYS A 384 -14.82 17.54 -10.96
CA LYS A 384 -14.98 18.61 -9.98
C LYS A 384 -15.21 18.05 -8.58
N LEU A 385 -16.15 17.12 -8.41
CA LEU A 385 -16.42 16.45 -7.13
C LEU A 385 -15.19 15.72 -6.58
N PHE A 386 -14.44 15.05 -7.45
CA PHE A 386 -13.21 14.36 -7.05
C PHE A 386 -12.12 15.34 -6.61
N ASN A 387 -11.96 16.45 -7.33
CA ASN A 387 -11.01 17.51 -6.96
C ASN A 387 -11.40 18.17 -5.62
N GLU A 388 -12.70 18.33 -5.35
CA GLU A 388 -13.19 18.81 -4.05
C GLU A 388 -12.80 17.84 -2.92
N ALA A 389 -12.97 16.54 -3.11
CA ALA A 389 -12.53 15.52 -2.15
C ALA A 389 -11.01 15.59 -1.90
N LEU A 390 -10.21 15.70 -2.96
CA LEU A 390 -8.75 15.86 -2.85
C LEU A 390 -8.36 17.14 -2.10
N ASN A 391 -9.02 18.26 -2.36
CA ASN A 391 -8.73 19.52 -1.68
C ASN A 391 -9.10 19.44 -0.20
N LYS A 392 -10.25 18.84 0.15
CA LYS A 392 -10.62 18.61 1.55
C LYS A 392 -9.64 17.73 2.28
N TYR A 393 -9.19 16.63 1.66
CA TYR A 393 -8.13 15.80 2.22
C TYR A 393 -6.86 16.63 2.48
N LYS A 394 -6.40 17.43 1.52
CA LYS A 394 -5.20 18.28 1.67
C LYS A 394 -5.36 19.31 2.79
N ASP A 395 -6.55 19.87 2.98
CA ASP A 395 -6.82 20.82 4.05
C ASP A 395 -6.77 20.15 5.43
N ILE A 396 -7.26 18.91 5.54
CA ILE A 396 -7.23 18.13 6.80
C ILE A 396 -5.79 17.76 7.15
N VAL A 397 -4.99 17.30 6.18
CA VAL A 397 -3.65 16.76 6.42
C VAL A 397 -2.54 17.83 6.21
N ARG A 398 -2.78 19.12 6.47
CA ARG A 398 -1.74 20.18 6.33
C ARG A 398 -0.50 19.91 7.22
N ASP A 399 0.65 20.47 6.80
CA ASP A 399 2.04 20.04 7.04
C ASP A 399 2.46 19.45 8.41
N ASN A 400 3.30 18.39 8.32
CA ASN A 400 4.29 17.88 9.29
C ASN A 400 3.91 17.03 10.52
N PHE A 401 2.79 16.30 10.54
CA PHE A 401 2.58 15.27 11.58
C PHE A 401 2.40 13.87 10.97
N PRO A 402 3.49 13.07 10.83
CA PRO A 402 3.46 11.76 10.17
C PRO A 402 2.55 10.70 10.83
N ASN A 403 1.99 10.97 12.01
CA ASN A 403 1.07 10.06 12.72
C ASN A 403 -0.35 10.61 12.92
N SER A 404 -0.67 11.78 12.37
CA SER A 404 -1.93 12.46 12.66
C SER A 404 -3.05 12.14 11.67
N SER A 405 -2.78 11.60 10.48
CA SER A 405 -3.83 11.36 9.47
C SER A 405 -4.92 10.42 10.00
N ARG A 406 -4.56 9.33 10.70
CA ARG A 406 -5.56 8.44 11.33
C ARG A 406 -6.47 9.15 12.35
N TYR A 407 -5.91 10.09 13.10
CA TYR A 407 -6.67 10.90 14.07
C TYR A 407 -7.52 11.97 13.38
N LEU A 408 -6.95 12.64 12.38
CA LEU A 408 -7.56 13.75 11.64
C LEU A 408 -8.64 13.29 10.67
N LEU A 409 -8.50 12.08 10.13
CA LEU A 409 -9.45 11.45 9.22
C LEU A 409 -10.53 10.67 9.98
N ASP A 410 -10.52 10.65 11.32
CA ASP A 410 -11.48 9.91 12.16
C ASP A 410 -11.46 8.39 11.92
N THR A 411 -10.38 7.85 11.33
CA THR A 411 -10.27 6.43 11.00
C THR A 411 -9.80 5.58 12.19
N LYS A 412 -9.76 6.15 13.41
CA LYS A 412 -9.05 5.64 14.59
C LYS A 412 -9.01 4.11 14.65
N GLN A 413 -7.84 3.58 14.36
CA GLN A 413 -7.18 2.65 15.26
C GLN A 413 -6.30 3.48 16.19
N VAL A 414 -6.71 3.71 17.43
CA VAL A 414 -5.70 3.99 18.46
C VAL A 414 -4.85 2.72 18.59
N ALA A 415 -3.57 2.80 18.94
CA ALA A 415 -2.70 1.62 19.04
C ALA A 415 -3.27 0.47 19.92
N SER A 416 -4.27 0.77 20.75
CA SER A 416 -5.00 -0.13 21.64
C SER A 416 -6.43 -0.50 21.22
N GLU A 417 -6.98 0.06 20.13
CA GLU A 417 -8.37 -0.22 19.70
C GLU A 417 -8.41 -1.41 18.75
N GLU A 418 -9.24 -2.40 19.06
CA GLU A 418 -9.51 -3.51 18.13
C GLU A 418 -10.23 -3.00 16.88
N ILE A 419 -9.85 -3.53 15.72
CA ILE A 419 -10.45 -3.27 14.40
C ILE A 419 -11.98 -3.30 14.43
N SER A 420 -12.54 -4.24 15.19
CA SER A 420 -13.98 -4.45 15.37
C SER A 420 -14.70 -3.23 15.97
N ASN A 421 -14.05 -2.53 16.90
CA ASN A 421 -14.59 -1.36 17.59
C ASN A 421 -14.56 -0.13 16.69
N SER A 422 -13.47 0.07 15.93
CA SER A 422 -13.34 1.16 14.96
C SER A 422 -14.43 1.11 13.89
N LEU A 423 -14.73 -0.08 13.37
CA LEU A 423 -15.80 -0.29 12.39
C LEU A 423 -17.17 0.06 12.99
N SER A 424 -17.48 -0.48 14.16
CA SER A 424 -18.77 -0.29 14.84
C SER A 424 -19.01 1.19 15.17
N ARG A 425 -17.96 1.88 15.64
CA ARG A 425 -17.98 3.32 15.91
C ARG A 425 -18.27 4.12 14.65
N LEU A 426 -17.55 3.88 13.55
CA LEU A 426 -17.77 4.62 12.30
C LEU A 426 -19.19 4.43 11.75
N LEU A 427 -19.72 3.21 11.79
CA LEU A 427 -21.11 2.94 11.38
C LEU A 427 -22.11 3.70 12.27
N THR A 428 -21.90 3.68 13.58
CA THR A 428 -22.74 4.42 14.54
C THR A 428 -22.66 5.93 14.31
N ASP A 429 -21.46 6.46 14.10
CA ASP A 429 -21.24 7.89 13.87
C ASP A 429 -21.86 8.35 12.54
N ILE A 430 -21.82 7.52 11.48
CA ILE A 430 -22.49 7.79 10.21
C ILE A 430 -24.00 7.91 10.41
N HIS A 431 -24.59 6.97 11.16
CA HIS A 431 -26.03 6.91 11.38
C HIS A 431 -26.57 8.01 12.32
N THR A 432 -25.75 8.48 13.27
CA THR A 432 -26.17 9.43 14.32
C THR A 432 -26.07 10.90 13.91
N ILE A 433 -25.45 11.23 12.78
CA ILE A 433 -25.40 12.61 12.27
C ILE A 433 -26.80 13.03 11.81
N LYS A 434 -27.49 13.81 12.66
CA LYS A 434 -28.81 14.40 12.37
C LYS A 434 -28.77 15.59 11.42
#